data_AF-X1HU59-F1
#
_entry.id   AF-X1HU59-F1
#
_cell.length_a   1.000
_cell.length_b   1.000
_cell.length_c   1.000
_cell.angle_alpha   90.00
_cell.angle_beta   90.00
_cell.angle_gamma   90.00
#
_symmetry.space_group_name_H-M   'P 1'
#
loop_
_entity.id
_entity.type
_entity.pdbx_description
1 polymer ?
#
loop_
_entity_poly.entity_id
_entity_poly.type
_entity_poly.pdbx_seq_one_letter_code
_entity_poly.pdbx_strand_id
1 'polypeptide(L)'
;MFEPPYRVKNMMPGMIMIWHGTRESIPSGWHECNGEMGTPDLRNRFVRGVYDPYEPGTLGGISSHQHDFTVDEHSHTIPEGTGLMAGTDYALETSLDPATGTTDLFLAYPPHIMLCYIMKL
;
A
#
# COMPACT_ATOMS: atom_id res chain seq x y z
N MET A 1 -17.26 29.41 -36.97
CA MET A 1 -16.02 29.01 -36.29
C MET A 1 -16.00 29.71 -34.94
N PHE A 2 -16.44 29.04 -33.88
CA PHE A 2 -16.51 29.62 -32.54
C PHE A 2 -15.16 29.34 -31.88
N GLU A 3 -14.30 30.35 -31.75
CA GLU A 3 -13.08 30.20 -30.95
C GLU A 3 -13.52 30.13 -29.47
N PRO A 4 -13.24 29.04 -28.74
CA PRO A 4 -13.60 28.96 -27.34
C PRO A 4 -12.88 30.06 -26.54
N PRO A 5 -13.55 30.74 -25.60
CA PRO A 5 -13.08 31.97 -24.95
C PRO A 5 -11.91 31.78 -23.97
N TYR A 6 -11.35 30.59 -23.84
CA TYR A 6 -10.20 30.35 -22.98
C TYR A 6 -8.97 30.03 -23.82
N ARG A 7 -8.19 31.07 -24.11
CA ARG A 7 -6.79 30.92 -24.49
C ARG A 7 -6.12 30.14 -23.36
N VAL A 8 -5.60 28.94 -23.61
CA VAL A 8 -4.80 28.20 -22.65
C VAL A 8 -3.66 29.12 -22.23
N LYS A 9 -3.76 29.71 -21.02
CA LYS A 9 -2.66 30.47 -20.43
C LYS A 9 -1.48 29.50 -20.39
N ASN A 10 -0.34 29.90 -20.95
CA ASN A 10 0.90 29.13 -20.87
C ASN A 10 1.06 28.54 -19.46
N MET A 11 0.89 27.22 -19.35
CA MET A 11 1.15 26.53 -18.09
C MET A 11 2.65 26.52 -17.88
N MET A 12 3.08 26.79 -16.65
CA MET A 12 4.50 26.74 -16.32
C MET A 12 4.99 25.28 -16.43
N PRO A 13 6.18 25.04 -17.02
CA PRO A 13 6.84 23.75 -16.93
C PRO A 13 6.91 23.26 -15.49
N GLY A 14 6.77 21.95 -15.29
CA GLY A 14 6.77 21.31 -13.97
C GLY A 14 5.39 21.19 -13.31
N MET A 15 4.33 21.80 -13.87
CA MET A 15 2.96 21.58 -13.37
C MET A 15 2.52 20.14 -13.63
N ILE A 16 2.05 19.46 -12.58
CA ILE A 16 1.52 18.09 -12.65
C ILE A 16 -0.01 18.11 -12.60
N MET A 17 -0.64 17.32 -13.46
CA MET A 17 -2.08 17.15 -13.54
C MET A 17 -2.47 15.69 -13.61
N ILE A 18 -3.69 15.38 -13.16
CA ILE A 18 -4.32 14.08 -13.38
C ILE A 18 -4.91 14.06 -14.80
N TRP A 19 -4.61 13.00 -15.54
CA TRP A 19 -5.04 12.75 -16.90
C TRP A 19 -5.88 11.48 -16.99
N HIS A 20 -7.08 11.61 -17.56
CA HIS A 20 -8.05 10.52 -17.67
C HIS A 20 -8.02 9.78 -19.01
N GLY A 21 -7.33 10.31 -20.02
CA GLY A 21 -7.18 9.68 -21.32
C GLY A 21 -6.14 8.55 -21.28
N THR A 22 -5.90 7.92 -22.44
CA THR A 22 -4.84 6.92 -22.57
C THR A 22 -3.46 7.56 -22.57
N ARG A 23 -2.41 6.76 -22.41
CA ARG A 23 -1.01 7.20 -22.45
C ARG A 23 -0.63 7.74 -23.83
N GLU A 24 -1.24 7.19 -24.88
CA GLU A 24 -1.02 7.58 -26.27
C GLU A 24 -1.74 8.89 -26.63
N SER A 25 -2.77 9.28 -25.88
CA SER A 25 -3.51 10.51 -26.12
C SER A 25 -3.04 11.70 -25.26
N ILE A 26 -1.93 11.55 -24.53
CA ILE A 26 -1.32 12.64 -23.77
C ILE A 26 -1.04 13.82 -24.73
N PRO A 27 -1.53 15.04 -24.41
CA PRO A 27 -1.37 16.17 -25.31
C PRO A 27 0.09 16.56 -25.53
N SER A 28 0.41 17.05 -26.72
CA SER A 28 1.74 17.59 -27.01
C SER A 28 2.14 18.67 -26.00
N GLY A 29 3.42 18.65 -25.61
CA GLY A 29 3.96 19.51 -24.56
C GLY A 29 3.71 19.00 -23.13
N TRP A 30 3.12 17.83 -22.97
CA TRP A 30 3.02 17.10 -21.71
C TRP A 30 3.76 15.77 -21.82
N HIS A 31 4.16 15.23 -20.67
CA HIS A 31 4.77 13.91 -20.58
C HIS A 31 4.20 13.17 -19.37
N GLU A 32 4.10 11.84 -19.44
CA GLU A 32 3.74 11.07 -18.24
C GLU A 32 4.81 11.23 -17.16
N CYS A 33 4.39 11.32 -15.90
CA CYS A 33 5.27 11.26 -14.74
C CYS A 33 5.81 9.84 -14.54
N ASN A 34 6.79 9.45 -15.35
CA ASN A 34 7.39 8.12 -15.39
C ASN A 34 8.89 8.10 -15.09
N GLY A 35 9.48 9.23 -14.68
CA GLY A 35 10.91 9.36 -14.41
C GLY A 35 11.75 9.79 -15.63
N GLU A 36 11.16 9.85 -16.82
CA GLU A 36 11.82 10.31 -18.04
C GLU A 36 11.57 11.80 -18.27
N MET A 37 12.36 12.43 -19.13
CA MET A 37 12.21 13.84 -19.54
C MET A 37 12.17 14.83 -18.35
N GLY A 38 12.82 14.49 -17.24
CA GLY A 38 12.85 15.31 -16.02
C GLY A 38 11.57 15.26 -15.19
N THR A 39 10.62 14.39 -15.53
CA THR A 39 9.41 14.16 -14.71
C THR A 39 9.72 13.29 -13.49
N PRO A 40 8.99 13.43 -12.37
CA PRO A 40 9.05 12.44 -11.29
C PRO A 40 8.39 11.12 -11.73
N ASP A 41 8.74 9.99 -11.12
CA ASP A 41 8.03 8.71 -11.33
C ASP A 41 6.88 8.56 -10.33
N LEU A 42 5.66 8.79 -10.79
CA LEU A 42 4.43 8.73 -9.99
C LEU A 42 3.57 7.49 -10.32
N ARG A 43 4.09 6.54 -11.09
CA ARG A 43 3.36 5.31 -11.42
C ARG A 43 3.15 4.45 -10.18
N ASN A 44 1.92 3.97 -9.98
CA ASN A 44 1.53 3.21 -8.78
C ASN A 44 1.83 3.95 -7.46
N ARG A 45 1.73 5.28 -7.45
CA ARG A 45 1.91 6.12 -6.26
C ARG A 45 0.63 6.85 -5.90
N PHE A 46 0.35 6.93 -4.60
CA PHE A 46 -0.58 7.91 -4.05
C PHE A 46 0.20 9.17 -3.67
N VAL A 47 -0.19 10.33 -4.22
CA VAL A 47 0.50 11.60 -3.95
C VAL A 47 0.06 12.15 -2.62
N ARG A 48 1.02 12.40 -1.73
CA ARG A 48 0.82 13.05 -0.44
C ARG A 48 1.50 14.42 -0.45
N GLY A 49 0.84 15.43 0.10
CA GLY A 49 1.43 16.76 0.29
C GLY A 49 2.68 16.68 1.15
N VAL A 50 3.72 17.43 0.76
CA VAL A 50 4.99 17.48 1.49
C VAL A 50 4.85 18.34 2.75
N TYR A 51 5.50 17.92 3.83
CA TYR A 51 5.65 18.67 5.07
C TYR A 51 6.95 18.21 5.75
N ASP A 52 7.57 19.10 6.53
CA ASP A 52 8.78 18.82 7.31
C ASP A 52 8.61 17.52 8.13
N PRO A 53 9.56 16.58 8.13
CA PRO A 53 10.94 16.65 7.62
C PRO A 53 11.14 16.09 6.19
N TYR A 54 10.06 15.91 5.44
CA TYR A 54 10.13 15.25 4.13
C TYR A 54 10.31 16.27 3.01
N GLU A 55 11.08 15.90 1.99
CA GLU A 55 11.29 16.68 0.77
C GLU A 55 10.43 16.13 -0.39
N PRO A 56 10.15 16.95 -1.43
CA PRO A 56 9.47 16.47 -2.63
C PRO A 56 10.17 15.24 -3.24
N GLY A 57 9.39 14.22 -3.58
CA GLY A 57 9.91 12.95 -4.11
C GLY A 57 10.30 11.92 -3.05
N THR A 58 10.21 12.25 -1.75
CA THR A 58 10.36 11.24 -0.69
C THR A 58 9.33 10.12 -0.89
N LEU A 59 9.80 8.88 -0.94
CA LEU A 59 8.98 7.69 -1.11
C LEU A 59 8.65 7.05 0.24
N GLY A 60 7.49 6.38 0.31
CA GLY A 60 7.08 5.63 1.49
C GLY A 60 5.81 4.81 1.22
N GLY A 61 5.40 4.07 2.25
CA GLY A 61 4.25 3.16 2.19
C GLY A 61 4.58 1.80 1.57
N ILE A 62 3.69 0.84 1.84
CA ILE A 62 3.73 -0.52 1.30
C ILE A 62 2.34 -0.87 0.75
N SER A 63 2.31 -1.61 -0.35
CA SER A 63 1.08 -2.01 -1.04
C SER A 63 0.28 -3.08 -0.31
N SER A 64 0.95 -3.83 0.55
CA SER A 64 0.39 -4.91 1.34
C SER A 64 1.00 -4.91 2.74
N HIS A 65 0.28 -5.49 3.69
CA HIS A 65 0.78 -5.69 5.04
C HIS A 65 0.33 -7.05 5.58
N GLN A 66 1.10 -7.53 6.55
CA GLN A 66 0.86 -8.70 7.37
C GLN A 66 1.14 -8.28 8.82
N HIS A 67 0.44 -8.89 9.77
CA HIS A 67 0.68 -8.68 11.18
C HIS A 67 1.23 -9.96 11.80
N ASP A 68 2.31 -9.80 12.55
CA ASP A 68 2.75 -10.81 13.50
C ASP A 68 1.87 -10.69 14.75
N PHE A 69 1.50 -11.82 15.33
CA PHE A 69 0.80 -11.86 16.61
C PHE A 69 1.47 -12.83 17.58
N THR A 70 1.30 -12.51 18.86
CA THR A 70 1.61 -13.37 19.99
C THR A 70 0.45 -13.23 20.94
N VAL A 71 -0.14 -14.35 21.33
CA VAL A 71 -1.21 -14.38 22.35
C VAL A 71 -0.69 -14.97 23.64
N ASP A 72 -1.34 -14.62 24.75
CA ASP A 72 -1.01 -15.13 26.07
C ASP A 72 -1.08 -16.66 26.12
N GLU A 73 -0.26 -17.23 27.01
CA GLU A 73 -0.22 -18.65 27.29
C GLU A 73 -1.58 -19.14 27.78
N HIS A 74 -2.00 -20.32 27.32
CA HIS A 74 -3.15 -21.03 27.86
C HIS A 74 -2.92 -22.54 27.80
N SER A 75 -3.59 -23.28 28.70
CA SER A 75 -3.59 -24.75 28.69
C SER A 75 -4.96 -25.29 28.34
N HIS A 76 -4.98 -26.54 27.87
CA HIS A 76 -6.19 -27.34 27.75
C HIS A 76 -6.12 -28.52 28.72
N THR A 77 -7.22 -28.73 29.46
CA THR A 77 -7.41 -29.92 30.28
C THR A 77 -7.78 -31.11 29.40
N ILE A 78 -7.01 -32.20 29.53
CA ILE A 78 -7.31 -33.48 28.87
C ILE A 78 -8.18 -34.31 29.82
N PRO A 79 -9.43 -34.65 29.47
CA PRO A 79 -10.31 -35.43 30.33
C PRO A 79 -9.72 -36.81 30.65
N GLU A 80 -9.77 -37.22 31.91
CA GLU A 80 -9.34 -38.56 32.32
C GLU A 80 -10.20 -39.64 31.67
N GLY A 81 -9.55 -40.68 31.13
CA GLY A 81 -10.19 -41.90 30.66
C GLY A 81 -9.65 -43.11 31.44
N THR A 82 -10.45 -44.16 31.60
CA THR A 82 -10.08 -45.37 32.36
C THR A 82 -9.07 -46.29 31.63
N GLY A 83 -8.56 -45.87 30.47
CA GLY A 83 -7.74 -46.69 29.58
C GLY A 83 -6.23 -46.68 29.85
N LEU A 84 -5.72 -45.75 30.67
CA LEU A 84 -4.30 -45.62 30.99
C LEU A 84 -4.13 -45.46 32.51
N MET A 85 -3.30 -46.31 33.11
CA MET A 85 -2.94 -46.19 34.53
C MET A 85 -2.04 -44.96 34.70
N ALA A 86 -2.27 -44.17 35.74
CA ALA A 86 -1.40 -43.02 36.04
C ALA A 86 0.06 -43.48 36.17
N GLY A 87 0.93 -42.91 35.33
CA GLY A 87 2.37 -43.15 35.33
C GLY A 87 3.15 -41.83 35.44
N THR A 88 4.47 -41.91 35.58
CA THR A 88 5.35 -40.75 35.84
C THR A 88 5.43 -39.73 34.71
N ASP A 89 5.00 -40.07 33.48
CA ASP A 89 5.02 -39.19 32.29
C ASP A 89 3.61 -38.74 31.85
N TYR A 90 2.62 -38.78 32.74
CA TYR A 90 1.26 -38.33 32.45
C TYR A 90 1.04 -36.88 32.98
N ALA A 91 0.72 -35.95 32.07
CA ALA A 91 0.28 -34.60 32.40
C ALA A 91 -1.18 -34.40 31.96
N LEU A 92 -2.00 -33.80 32.85
CA LEU A 92 -3.41 -33.51 32.61
C LEU A 92 -3.65 -32.25 31.76
N GLU A 93 -2.60 -31.47 31.54
CA GLU A 93 -2.63 -30.18 30.85
C GLU A 93 -1.61 -30.16 29.72
N THR A 94 -1.92 -29.44 28.64
CA THR A 94 -0.98 -29.17 27.54
C THR A 94 0.12 -28.17 27.94
N SER A 95 1.17 -28.02 27.13
CA SER A 95 2.22 -27.02 27.40
C SER A 95 1.67 -25.58 27.38
N LEU A 96 2.30 -24.71 28.16
CA LEU A 96 1.98 -23.29 28.31
C LEU A 96 2.85 -22.44 27.39
N ASP A 97 3.02 -22.84 26.13
CA ASP A 97 3.79 -22.03 25.19
C ASP A 97 2.88 -20.96 24.57
N PRO A 98 3.34 -19.70 24.44
CA PRO A 98 2.56 -18.67 23.78
C PRO A 98 2.38 -19.02 22.30
N ALA A 99 1.16 -18.94 21.80
CA ALA A 99 0.92 -19.14 20.39
C ALA A 99 1.35 -17.91 19.60
N THR A 100 2.26 -18.12 18.65
CA THR A 100 2.73 -17.09 17.73
C THR A 100 2.30 -17.42 16.30
N GLY A 101 2.06 -16.40 15.50
CA GLY A 101 1.79 -16.60 14.09
C GLY A 101 1.75 -15.30 13.32
N THR A 102 1.35 -15.41 12.06
CA THR A 102 1.22 -14.30 11.14
C THR A 102 -0.17 -14.32 10.51
N THR A 103 -0.78 -13.17 10.28
CA THR A 103 -2.02 -13.08 9.49
C THR A 103 -1.76 -13.43 8.03
N ASP A 104 -2.80 -13.62 7.21
CA ASP A 104 -2.61 -13.65 5.76
C ASP A 104 -2.22 -12.26 5.23
N LEU A 105 -1.61 -12.23 4.04
CA LEU A 105 -1.25 -10.99 3.34
C LEU A 105 -2.52 -10.27 2.86
N PHE A 106 -2.64 -8.98 3.19
CA PHE A 106 -3.75 -8.15 2.71
C PHE A 106 -3.27 -6.91 1.96
N LEU A 107 -4.02 -6.48 0.94
CA LEU A 107 -3.73 -5.27 0.17
C LEU A 107 -4.23 -4.02 0.90
N ALA A 108 -3.36 -3.03 1.09
CA ALA A 108 -3.65 -1.83 1.88
C ALA A 108 -4.41 -0.74 1.10
N TYR A 109 -4.87 -1.00 -0.12
CA TYR A 109 -5.45 0.02 -0.99
C TYR A 109 -6.92 0.29 -0.66
N PRO A 110 -7.32 1.55 -0.42
CA PRO A 110 -8.73 1.94 -0.49
C PRO A 110 -9.30 1.71 -1.88
N PRO A 111 -10.65 1.71 -2.06
CA PRO A 111 -11.26 1.74 -3.39
C PRO A 111 -10.68 2.89 -4.23
N HIS A 112 -10.15 2.57 -5.42
CA HIS A 112 -9.39 3.52 -6.22
C HIS A 112 -9.68 3.35 -7.72
N ILE A 113 -9.37 4.41 -8.48
CA ILE A 113 -9.29 4.41 -9.93
C ILE A 113 -7.88 4.83 -10.34
N MET A 114 -7.31 4.17 -11.34
CA MET A 114 -5.98 4.48 -11.85
C MET A 114 -6.10 5.48 -13.00
N LEU A 115 -5.46 6.64 -12.83
CA LEU A 115 -5.33 7.71 -13.82
C LEU A 115 -3.85 8.07 -13.95
N CYS A 116 -3.45 8.62 -15.09
CA CYS A 116 -2.06 9.02 -15.29
C CYS A 116 -1.79 10.37 -14.61
N TYR A 117 -0.61 10.53 -14.02
CA TYR A 117 -0.06 11.85 -13.74
C TYR A 117 0.74 12.31 -14.97
N ILE A 118 0.46 13.52 -15.47
CA ILE A 118 1.21 14.13 -16.56
C ILE A 118 1.82 15.44 -16.09
N MET A 119 3.04 15.74 -16.55
CA MET A 119 3.76 16.97 -16.25
C MET A 119 3.87 17.82 -17.52
N LYS A 120 3.62 19.12 -17.38
CA LYS A 120 3.92 20.09 -18.45
C LYS A 120 5.44 20.16 -18.62
N LEU A 121 5.92 19.84 -19.82
CA LEU A 121 7.33 20.04 -20.21
C LEU A 121 7.66 21.51 -20.40
#